data_AF-A0A0H5BYY3-F1
#
_entry.id   AF-A0A0H5BYY3-F1
#
_cell.length_a   1.000
_cell.length_b   1.000
_cell.length_c   1.000
_cell.angle_alpha   90.00
_cell.angle_beta   90.00
_cell.angle_gamma   90.00
#
_symmetry.space_group_name_H-M   'P 1'
#
loop_
_entity.id
_entity.type
_entity.pdbx_description
1 polymer ?
#
loop_
_entity_poly.entity_id
_entity_poly.type
_entity_poly.pdbx_seq_one_letter_code
_entity_poly.pdbx_strand_id
1 'polypeptide(L)'
;MTKPFVNGTSYHTLRASSQKLLQEAVSFYTNIVGLSVVKESKQSILLNSGQEFPHTSASLEIVLDEQFQQPSSETLAQVHNTDDWRSLRGCVVLRVDELSLIVDQLKAYGASWQAFPSELAPAEVYAIDPLGFVVGFTSLKHALSTVAPPLKESVIFDDDQLTSAAVTAVLTEPVKQQRNIAVMTSGGDAPGMNACVRAVVRAAIYRGCKAFAVYEGYEGLVRGADYIKEMDWQSVRGWLSEGGTNIGTARCAEFRERAGRLLGAKHLIESGIDALIVCGGDGSLTGADLFRAEWPSLIDELLKTDQITKEQHDRHKHLNICGTVGSIDNDMSSTDSTIGAYSSLDRICEAVDYIDATANSHSRAFVIEVMGRHCGWLALMAGIATAADYI
;
A
#
# COMPACT_ATOMS: atom_id res chain seq x y z
N MET A 1 19.36 2.95 18.51
CA MET A 1 18.62 4.23 18.44
C MET A 1 18.48 4.76 19.85
N THR A 2 19.16 5.86 20.16
CA THR A 2 19.02 6.60 21.42
C THR A 2 17.61 7.17 21.49
N LYS A 3 16.82 6.77 22.49
CA LYS A 3 15.51 7.39 22.73
C LYS A 3 15.76 8.87 23.08
N PRO A 4 15.02 9.83 22.49
CA PRO A 4 15.15 11.23 22.87
C PRO A 4 14.80 11.39 24.36
N PHE A 5 15.53 12.25 25.05
CA PHE A 5 15.30 12.54 26.48
C PHE A 5 13.94 13.20 26.75
N VAL A 6 13.34 13.81 25.73
CA VAL A 6 12.02 14.43 25.78
C VAL A 6 11.12 13.73 24.76
N ASN A 7 10.09 13.03 25.25
CA ASN A 7 9.15 12.27 24.42
C ASN A 7 7.98 13.11 23.90
N GLY A 8 7.82 14.34 24.41
CA GLY A 8 6.73 15.26 24.06
C GLY A 8 6.44 16.27 25.16
N THR A 9 5.34 16.99 25.01
CA THR A 9 4.84 17.97 26.00
C THR A 9 3.74 17.33 26.85
N SER A 10 3.90 17.33 28.17
CA SER A 10 2.92 16.72 29.09
C SER A 10 1.68 17.60 29.28
N TYR A 11 1.87 18.87 29.62
CA TYR A 11 0.84 19.89 29.72
C TYR A 11 1.49 21.28 29.68
N HIS A 12 0.70 22.30 29.37
CA HIS A 12 1.13 23.69 29.46
C HIS A 12 0.44 24.37 30.64
N THR A 13 1.21 25.12 31.44
CA THR A 13 0.67 25.83 32.61
C THR A 13 0.41 27.29 32.28
N LEU A 14 -0.84 27.73 32.43
CA LEU A 14 -1.27 29.13 32.34
C LEU A 14 -1.51 29.68 33.74
N ARG A 15 -1.22 30.97 33.95
CA ARG A 15 -1.38 31.61 35.27
C ARG A 15 -2.48 32.65 35.21
N ALA A 16 -3.41 32.59 36.15
CA ALA A 16 -4.48 33.57 36.33
C ALA A 16 -4.22 34.40 37.61
N SER A 17 -4.36 35.72 37.52
CA SER A 17 -4.09 36.63 38.65
C SER A 17 -5.27 36.77 39.62
N SER A 18 -6.46 36.32 39.21
CA SER A 18 -7.68 36.37 40.01
C SER A 18 -8.57 35.17 39.74
N GLN A 19 -9.41 34.83 40.73
CA GLN A 19 -10.37 33.73 40.60
C GLN A 19 -11.39 33.96 39.47
N LYS A 20 -11.71 35.22 39.17
CA LYS A 20 -12.61 35.59 38.07
C LYS A 20 -11.98 35.23 36.72
N LEU A 21 -10.73 35.63 36.51
CA LEU A 21 -9.99 35.31 35.28
C LEU A 21 -9.75 33.81 35.12
N LEU A 22 -9.55 33.09 36.23
CA LEU A 22 -9.44 31.63 36.21
C LEU A 22 -10.72 30.99 35.62
N GLN A 23 -11.90 31.41 36.08
CA GLN A 23 -13.18 30.88 35.60
C GLN A 23 -13.48 31.28 34.15
N GLU A 24 -13.13 32.51 33.76
CA GLU A 24 -13.27 33.00 32.39
C GLU A 24 -12.37 32.21 31.43
N ALA A 25 -11.11 31.96 31.80
CA ALA A 25 -10.18 31.16 31.01
C ALA A 25 -10.66 29.69 30.90
N VAL A 26 -11.12 29.08 31.99
CA VAL A 26 -11.69 27.72 31.96
C VAL A 26 -12.90 27.66 31.01
N SER A 27 -13.79 28.65 31.08
CA SER A 27 -14.97 28.73 30.22
C SER A 27 -14.59 28.90 28.74
N PHE A 28 -13.59 29.73 28.46
CA PHE A 28 -13.05 29.92 27.10
C PHE A 28 -12.53 28.61 26.51
N TYR A 29 -11.63 27.90 27.22
CA TYR A 29 -11.05 26.65 26.70
C TYR A 29 -12.04 25.49 26.64
N THR A 30 -13.05 25.48 27.52
CA THR A 30 -14.12 24.47 27.48
C THR A 30 -15.06 24.70 26.29
N ASN A 31 -15.49 25.94 26.07
CA ASN A 31 -16.50 26.25 25.05
C ASN A 31 -15.93 26.37 23.64
N ILE A 32 -14.70 26.87 23.50
CA ILE A 32 -14.08 27.13 22.19
C ILE A 32 -13.17 25.98 21.77
N VAL A 33 -12.43 25.37 22.69
CA VAL A 33 -11.49 24.28 22.32
C VAL A 33 -12.11 22.90 22.59
N GLY A 34 -13.21 22.82 23.34
CA GLY A 34 -13.86 21.56 23.68
C GLY A 34 -13.10 20.76 24.74
N LEU A 35 -12.27 21.40 25.56
CA LEU A 35 -11.53 20.71 26.62
C LEU A 35 -12.43 20.41 27.82
N SER A 36 -12.24 19.24 28.42
CA SER A 36 -12.99 18.81 29.60
C SER A 36 -12.19 19.01 30.89
N VAL A 37 -12.87 19.35 31.98
CA VAL A 37 -12.25 19.47 33.30
C VAL A 37 -11.97 18.07 33.86
N VAL A 38 -10.70 17.73 34.04
CA VAL A 38 -10.28 16.42 34.57
C VAL A 38 -10.05 16.48 36.08
N LYS A 39 -9.44 17.58 36.56
CA LYS A 39 -9.14 17.76 37.97
C LYS A 39 -9.33 19.20 38.36
N GLU A 40 -10.13 19.41 39.40
CA GLU A 40 -10.39 20.73 39.98
C GLU A 40 -9.79 20.79 41.39
N SER A 41 -8.97 21.80 41.65
CA SER A 41 -8.40 22.11 42.96
C SER A 41 -8.58 23.60 43.24
N LYS A 42 -8.56 24.01 44.52
CA LYS A 42 -8.77 25.42 44.90
C LYS A 42 -7.77 26.40 44.28
N GLN A 43 -6.61 25.90 43.82
CA GLN A 43 -5.53 26.71 43.26
C GLN A 43 -5.17 26.34 41.81
N SER A 44 -5.64 25.22 41.28
CA SER A 44 -5.39 24.85 39.88
C SER A 44 -6.50 24.01 39.28
N ILE A 45 -6.74 24.18 37.99
CA ILE A 45 -7.73 23.44 37.21
C ILE A 45 -7.01 22.82 36.02
N LEU A 46 -7.07 21.50 35.91
CA LEU A 46 -6.49 20.74 34.80
C LEU A 46 -7.58 20.41 33.77
N LEU A 47 -7.37 20.92 32.56
CA LEU A 47 -8.17 20.67 31.37
C LEU A 47 -7.44 19.66 30.48
N ASN A 48 -8.18 18.68 29.97
CA ASN A 48 -7.66 17.71 29.00
C ASN A 48 -8.71 17.44 27.93
N SER A 49 -8.26 17.00 26.76
CA SER A 49 -9.12 16.40 25.76
C SER A 49 -9.81 15.17 26.35
N GLY A 50 -11.13 15.24 26.50
CA GLY A 50 -11.92 14.12 27.02
C GLY A 50 -11.91 12.91 26.09
N GLN A 51 -12.35 11.75 26.60
CA GLN A 51 -12.45 10.51 25.80
C GLN A 51 -13.42 10.63 24.61
N GLU A 52 -14.31 11.62 24.60
CA GLU A 52 -15.28 11.87 23.52
C GLU A 52 -14.67 12.57 22.28
N PHE A 53 -13.50 13.20 22.40
CA PHE A 53 -12.79 13.84 21.28
C PHE A 53 -11.35 13.30 21.17
N PRO A 54 -11.15 12.14 20.53
CA PRO A 54 -9.85 11.45 20.50
C PRO A 54 -8.76 12.14 19.64
N HIS A 55 -8.98 13.37 19.17
CA HIS A 55 -8.18 13.98 18.11
C HIS A 55 -7.65 15.41 18.40
N THR A 56 -8.05 16.02 19.51
CA THR A 56 -7.35 17.19 20.08
C THR A 56 -6.42 16.67 21.16
N SER A 57 -5.10 16.85 21.05
CA SER A 57 -4.17 16.39 22.09
C SER A 57 -3.60 17.60 22.83
N ALA A 58 -4.39 18.14 23.76
CA ALA A 58 -3.99 19.31 24.55
C ALA A 58 -4.34 19.10 26.02
N SER A 59 -3.33 19.23 26.87
CA SER A 59 -3.47 19.27 28.32
C SER A 59 -3.06 20.67 28.80
N LEU A 60 -3.97 21.38 29.44
CA LEU A 60 -3.74 22.72 29.97
C LEU A 60 -3.99 22.72 31.47
N GLU A 61 -3.05 23.24 32.26
CA GLU A 61 -3.25 23.48 33.68
C GLU A 61 -3.33 24.98 33.91
N ILE A 62 -4.45 25.47 34.42
CA ILE A 62 -4.62 26.89 34.76
C ILE A 62 -4.47 27.03 36.27
N VAL A 63 -3.45 27.78 36.71
CA VAL A 63 -3.07 27.95 38.11
C VAL A 63 -3.38 29.37 38.57
N LEU A 64 -3.98 29.50 39.76
CA LEU A 64 -4.21 30.79 40.41
C LEU A 64 -2.89 31.27 41.06
N ASP A 65 -2.38 32.40 40.60
CA ASP A 65 -1.17 33.07 41.10
C ASP A 65 -1.45 34.56 41.25
N GLU A 66 -1.87 34.99 42.45
CA GLU A 66 -2.25 36.38 42.74
C GLU A 66 -1.08 37.37 42.61
N GLN A 67 0.17 36.89 42.61
CA GLN A 67 1.36 37.71 42.42
C GLN A 67 1.73 37.90 40.94
N PHE A 68 1.10 37.13 40.04
CA PHE A 68 1.37 37.18 38.62
C PHE A 68 0.71 38.39 37.96
N GLN A 69 1.52 39.24 37.31
CA GLN A 69 1.02 40.39 36.56
C GLN A 69 0.57 39.94 35.16
N GLN A 70 -0.71 40.10 34.87
CA GLN A 70 -1.24 39.85 33.53
C GLN A 70 -0.75 40.91 32.53
N PRO A 71 -0.73 40.61 31.22
CA PRO A 71 -0.39 41.57 30.17
C PRO A 71 -1.19 42.86 30.32
N SER A 72 -0.50 44.01 30.26
CA SER A 72 -1.14 45.33 30.35
C SER A 72 -2.01 45.60 29.12
N SER A 73 -3.02 46.47 29.26
CA SER A 73 -3.86 46.92 28.14
C SER A 73 -3.05 47.54 26.98
N GLU A 74 -1.92 48.16 27.28
CA GLU A 74 -0.96 48.66 26.28
C GLU A 74 -0.32 47.54 25.46
N THR A 75 -0.02 46.40 26.10
CA THR A 75 0.54 45.21 25.43
C THR A 75 -0.50 44.60 24.49
N LEU A 76 -1.77 44.53 24.93
CA LEU A 76 -2.88 44.06 24.09
C LEU A 76 -3.14 44.99 22.89
N ALA A 77 -3.03 46.31 23.08
CA ALA A 77 -3.14 47.27 21.99
C ALA A 77 -2.00 47.12 20.96
N GLN A 78 -0.79 46.75 21.40
CA GLN A 78 0.33 46.43 20.50
C GLN A 78 0.06 45.18 19.66
N VAL A 79 -0.60 44.16 20.22
CA VAL A 79 -1.03 42.96 19.47
C VAL A 79 -1.95 43.36 18.32
N HIS A 80 -2.97 44.17 18.59
CA HIS A 80 -3.90 44.64 17.56
C HIS A 80 -3.26 45.52 16.48
N ASN A 81 -2.17 46.22 16.80
CA ASN A 81 -1.44 47.06 15.85
C ASN A 81 -0.34 46.31 15.07
N THR A 82 -0.07 45.05 15.39
CA THR A 82 0.97 44.25 14.73
C THR A 82 0.35 43.44 13.59
N ASP A 83 0.91 43.52 12.39
CA ASP A 83 0.40 42.82 11.20
C ASP A 83 0.50 41.29 11.31
N ASP A 84 1.41 40.75 12.11
CA ASP A 84 1.59 39.30 12.28
C ASP A 84 1.66 38.86 13.75
N TRP A 85 0.60 38.21 14.25
CA TRP A 85 0.52 37.76 15.63
C TRP A 85 1.45 36.59 15.96
N ARG A 86 1.99 35.89 14.95
CA ARG A 86 3.00 34.81 15.15
C ARG A 86 4.33 35.36 15.65
N SER A 87 4.61 36.62 15.36
CA SER A 87 5.85 37.30 15.74
C SER A 87 5.87 37.71 17.22
N LEU A 88 4.73 37.63 17.91
CA LEU A 88 4.57 38.03 19.30
C LEU A 88 5.19 36.99 20.25
N ARG A 89 5.76 37.44 21.36
CA ARG A 89 6.48 36.57 22.30
C ARG A 89 5.52 35.65 23.07
N GLY A 90 5.79 34.35 23.03
CA GLY A 90 5.19 33.35 23.93
C GLY A 90 3.81 32.85 23.49
N CYS A 91 3.68 32.33 22.27
CA CYS A 91 2.46 31.71 21.78
C CYS A 91 2.49 30.18 21.94
N VAL A 92 1.37 29.61 22.41
CA VAL A 92 1.13 28.17 22.41
C VAL A 92 0.21 27.84 21.25
N VAL A 93 0.62 26.92 20.38
CA VAL A 93 -0.20 26.47 19.26
C VAL A 93 -0.78 25.09 19.58
N LEU A 94 -2.10 25.02 19.65
CA LEU A 94 -2.86 23.81 19.89
C LEU A 94 -3.27 23.18 18.56
N ARG A 95 -3.17 21.86 18.48
CA ARG A 95 -3.66 21.12 17.31
C ARG A 95 -5.15 20.84 17.47
N VAL A 96 -5.93 21.19 16.46
CA VAL A 96 -7.38 20.98 16.39
C VAL A 96 -7.71 20.28 15.07
N ASP A 97 -8.72 19.42 15.04
CA ASP A 97 -9.11 18.73 13.79
C ASP A 97 -9.70 19.66 12.74
N GLU A 98 -10.53 20.62 13.16
CA GLU A 98 -11.31 21.45 12.26
C GLU A 98 -11.23 22.92 12.69
N LEU A 99 -10.56 23.74 11.87
CA LEU A 99 -10.32 25.16 12.18
C LEU A 99 -11.57 26.04 11.96
N SER A 100 -12.49 25.65 11.07
CA SER A 100 -13.73 26.39 10.79
C SER A 100 -14.61 26.51 12.04
N LEU A 101 -14.79 25.41 12.78
CA LEU A 101 -15.56 25.38 14.02
C LEU A 101 -14.98 26.34 15.08
N ILE A 102 -13.65 26.38 15.21
CA ILE A 102 -12.97 27.28 16.14
C ILE A 102 -13.20 28.73 15.76
N VAL A 103 -13.09 29.07 14.46
CA VAL A 103 -13.35 30.43 13.97
C VAL A 103 -14.79 30.87 14.25
N ASP A 104 -15.76 29.98 14.03
CA ASP A 104 -17.17 30.29 14.29
C ASP A 104 -17.46 30.46 15.79
N GLN A 105 -16.84 29.64 16.63
CA GLN A 105 -16.93 29.77 18.09
C GLN A 105 -16.24 31.04 18.61
N LEU A 106 -15.09 31.42 18.06
CA LEU A 106 -14.40 32.67 18.38
C LEU A 106 -15.25 33.89 18.01
N LYS A 107 -15.90 33.86 16.83
CA LYS A 107 -16.84 34.91 16.41
C LYS A 107 -18.05 34.99 17.35
N ALA A 108 -18.62 33.85 17.74
CA ALA A 108 -19.76 33.79 18.66
C ALA A 108 -19.39 34.32 20.07
N TYR A 109 -18.16 34.08 20.51
CA TYR A 109 -17.64 34.58 21.78
C TYR A 109 -17.25 36.08 21.72
N GLY A 110 -17.07 36.64 20.52
CA GLY A 110 -16.63 38.02 20.32
C GLY A 110 -15.13 38.23 20.57
N ALA A 111 -14.33 37.16 20.49
CA ALA A 111 -12.87 37.25 20.60
C ALA A 111 -12.25 37.76 19.30
N SER A 112 -11.22 38.58 19.42
CA SER A 112 -10.40 38.99 18.28
C SER A 112 -9.53 37.82 17.80
N TRP A 113 -9.51 37.59 16.49
CA TRP A 113 -8.77 36.50 15.87
C TRP A 113 -8.04 36.95 14.59
N GLN A 114 -6.99 36.22 14.23
CA GLN A 114 -6.22 36.41 12.99
C GLN A 114 -5.96 35.06 12.32
N ALA A 115 -6.21 34.95 11.02
CA ALA A 115 -5.98 33.74 10.23
C ALA A 115 -4.75 33.86 9.31
N PHE A 116 -4.04 32.75 9.13
CA PHE A 116 -2.92 32.63 8.20
C PHE A 116 -3.04 31.35 7.36
N PRO A 117 -2.68 31.36 6.06
CA PRO A 117 -2.22 32.51 5.26
C PRO A 117 -3.36 33.43 4.78
N SER A 118 -4.61 32.97 4.81
CA SER A 118 -5.78 33.76 4.41
C SER A 118 -7.01 33.37 5.23
N GLU A 119 -8.00 34.26 5.34
CA GLU A 119 -9.26 33.98 6.03
C GLU A 119 -10.11 32.90 5.35
N LEU A 120 -9.97 32.76 4.03
CA LEU A 120 -10.74 31.79 3.23
C LEU A 120 -10.22 30.36 3.39
N ALA A 121 -8.91 30.21 3.63
CA ALA A 121 -8.25 28.92 3.81
C ALA A 121 -7.15 29.03 4.88
N PRO A 122 -7.52 29.11 6.17
CA PRO A 122 -6.55 29.19 7.25
C PRO A 122 -5.88 27.83 7.49
N ALA A 123 -4.55 27.82 7.49
CA ALA A 123 -3.74 26.75 8.03
C ALA A 123 -3.54 26.90 9.55
N GLU A 124 -3.56 28.15 10.02
CA GLU A 124 -3.42 28.53 11.42
C GLU A 124 -4.38 29.68 11.75
N VAL A 125 -4.93 29.66 12.96
CA VAL A 125 -5.80 30.71 13.49
C VAL A 125 -5.28 31.10 14.87
N TYR A 126 -5.13 32.39 15.14
CA TYR A 126 -4.68 32.91 16.43
C TYR A 126 -5.79 33.71 17.08
N ALA A 127 -5.93 33.61 18.39
CA ALA A 127 -6.86 34.38 19.20
C ALA A 127 -6.19 34.85 20.49
N ILE A 128 -6.76 35.87 21.12
CA ILE A 128 -6.34 36.33 22.44
C ILE A 128 -7.23 35.64 23.49
N ASP A 129 -6.61 34.98 24.46
CA ASP A 129 -7.33 34.36 25.57
C ASP A 129 -7.77 35.40 26.62
N PRO A 130 -8.67 35.07 27.57
CA PRO A 130 -9.07 35.98 28.63
C PRO A 130 -7.94 36.41 29.58
N LEU A 131 -6.82 35.69 29.57
CA LEU A 131 -5.61 36.02 30.33
C LEU A 131 -4.71 37.02 29.58
N GLY A 132 -5.01 37.34 28.33
CA GLY A 132 -4.27 38.30 27.50
C GLY A 132 -3.10 37.69 26.72
N PHE A 133 -3.01 36.37 26.63
CA PHE A 133 -2.02 35.65 25.83
C PHE A 133 -2.55 35.29 24.45
N VAL A 134 -1.65 35.24 23.47
CA VAL A 134 -1.97 34.78 22.12
C VAL A 134 -1.90 33.25 22.09
N VAL A 135 -2.99 32.63 21.67
CA VAL A 135 -3.13 31.18 21.50
C VAL A 135 -3.36 30.89 20.02
N GLY A 136 -2.55 29.99 19.47
CA GLY A 136 -2.70 29.51 18.09
C GLY A 136 -3.47 28.19 18.02
N PHE A 137 -4.12 27.97 16.90
CA PHE A 137 -4.81 26.75 16.54
C PHE A 137 -4.35 26.33 15.15
N THR A 138 -4.01 25.06 14.97
CA THR A 138 -3.63 24.52 13.65
C THR A 138 -4.25 23.14 13.42
N SER A 139 -4.65 22.87 12.17
CA SER A 139 -5.06 21.53 11.72
C SER A 139 -3.87 20.67 11.30
N LEU A 140 -2.70 21.29 11.15
CA LEU A 140 -1.48 20.64 10.73
C LEU A 140 -0.88 19.80 11.85
N LYS A 141 0.03 18.90 11.48
CA LYS A 141 0.73 18.04 12.45
C LYS A 141 1.55 18.85 13.46
N HIS A 142 2.08 19.99 13.04
CA HIS A 142 2.88 20.94 13.82
C HIS A 142 2.75 22.34 13.19
N ALA A 143 2.98 23.40 13.97
CA ALA A 143 2.94 24.80 13.50
C ALA A 143 3.97 25.14 12.39
N LEU A 144 5.02 24.31 12.22
CA LEU A 144 6.02 24.49 11.15
C LEU A 144 5.77 23.61 9.91
N SER A 145 4.69 22.83 9.91
CA SER A 145 4.39 21.92 8.81
C SER A 145 3.74 22.68 7.66
N THR A 146 4.19 22.47 6.43
CA THR A 146 3.59 23.04 5.22
C THR A 146 2.67 22.05 4.50
N VAL A 147 2.54 20.83 5.02
CA VAL A 147 1.77 19.75 4.41
C VAL A 147 0.35 19.81 4.96
N ALA A 148 -0.58 20.29 4.14
CA ALA A 148 -2.01 20.29 4.48
C ALA A 148 -2.45 18.88 4.90
N PRO A 149 -3.27 18.75 5.97
CA PRO A 149 -3.86 17.46 6.29
C PRO A 149 -4.73 17.03 5.10
N PRO A 150 -4.84 15.72 4.83
CA PRO A 150 -5.81 15.24 3.83
C PRO A 150 -7.19 15.77 4.24
N LEU A 151 -7.88 16.43 3.29
CA LEU A 151 -9.25 16.91 3.50
C LEU A 151 -10.08 15.71 3.98
N LYS A 152 -10.54 15.74 5.23
CA LYS A 152 -11.70 14.94 5.61
C LYS A 152 -12.85 15.53 4.79
N GLU A 153 -13.57 14.68 4.04
CA GLU A 153 -14.79 15.10 3.35
C GLU A 153 -15.78 15.59 4.41
N SER A 154 -15.76 16.89 4.72
CA SER A 154 -16.79 17.53 5.50
C SER A 154 -17.98 17.71 4.58
N VAL A 155 -18.86 16.72 4.68
CA VAL A 155 -20.15 16.71 3.99
C VAL A 155 -21.05 17.73 4.69
N ILE A 156 -21.00 18.99 4.24
CA ILE A 156 -22.08 19.95 4.49
C ILE A 156 -22.98 19.88 3.25
N PHE A 157 -24.04 19.07 3.32
CA PHE A 157 -25.15 19.19 2.39
C PHE A 157 -26.25 19.98 3.08
N ASP A 158 -26.61 21.14 2.51
CA ASP A 158 -27.87 21.81 2.79
C ASP A 158 -29.01 20.88 2.40
N ASP A 159 -29.90 20.60 3.36
CA ASP A 159 -30.83 19.45 3.37
C ASP A 159 -32.07 19.62 2.47
N ASP A 160 -32.02 20.42 1.40
CA ASP A 160 -33.25 20.75 0.65
C ASP A 160 -33.17 20.64 -0.88
N GLN A 161 -32.03 20.25 -1.44
CA GLN A 161 -31.93 20.03 -2.89
C GLN A 161 -30.97 18.89 -3.21
N LEU A 162 -31.49 17.67 -3.36
CA LEU A 162 -31.15 16.75 -4.47
C LEU A 162 -31.81 15.38 -4.26
N THR A 163 -32.78 15.11 -5.12
CA THR A 163 -33.54 13.86 -5.23
C THR A 163 -32.69 12.67 -5.67
N SER A 164 -32.80 11.58 -4.90
CA SER A 164 -32.86 10.17 -5.32
C SER A 164 -31.98 9.68 -6.48
N ALA A 165 -30.90 8.97 -6.14
CA ALA A 165 -30.33 7.77 -6.81
C ALA A 165 -28.80 7.72 -6.67
N ALA A 166 -28.13 8.87 -6.67
CA ALA A 166 -26.67 8.94 -6.60
C ALA A 166 -26.11 8.76 -5.18
N VAL A 167 -26.83 9.27 -4.16
CA VAL A 167 -26.37 9.27 -2.76
C VAL A 167 -26.31 7.86 -2.17
N THR A 168 -27.19 6.96 -2.59
CA THR A 168 -27.19 5.57 -2.12
C THR A 168 -26.02 4.75 -2.69
N ALA A 169 -25.42 5.18 -3.81
CA ALA A 169 -24.30 4.46 -4.42
C ALA A 169 -22.94 4.78 -3.78
N VAL A 170 -22.81 5.92 -3.08
CA VAL A 170 -21.52 6.39 -2.52
C VAL A 170 -21.26 5.86 -1.11
N LEU A 171 -22.31 5.56 -0.32
CA LEU A 171 -22.17 5.03 1.05
C LEU A 171 -21.85 3.53 1.14
N THR A 172 -21.67 2.86 0.00
CA THR A 172 -21.17 1.49 -0.07
C THR A 172 -20.01 1.44 -1.03
N GLU A 173 -18.83 1.93 -0.63
CA GLU A 173 -17.61 1.38 -1.21
C GLU A 173 -17.64 -0.13 -0.92
N PRO A 174 -17.72 -1.00 -1.94
CA PRO A 174 -17.65 -2.42 -1.69
C PRO A 174 -16.28 -2.68 -1.06
N VAL A 175 -16.25 -3.25 0.15
CA VAL A 175 -15.03 -3.80 0.73
C VAL A 175 -14.37 -4.61 -0.38
N LYS A 176 -13.26 -4.10 -0.93
CA LYS A 176 -12.60 -4.72 -2.07
C LYS A 176 -12.20 -6.10 -1.61
N GLN A 177 -12.94 -7.12 -2.04
CA GLN A 177 -12.71 -8.49 -1.61
C GLN A 177 -11.24 -8.82 -1.87
N GLN A 178 -10.53 -9.14 -0.80
CA GLN A 178 -9.13 -9.51 -0.86
C GLN A 178 -9.03 -10.78 -1.69
N ARG A 179 -8.44 -10.65 -2.89
CA ARG A 179 -8.22 -11.78 -3.79
C ARG A 179 -6.90 -12.46 -3.45
N ASN A 180 -6.90 -13.77 -3.56
CA ASN A 180 -5.71 -14.60 -3.41
C ASN A 180 -5.17 -14.95 -4.79
N ILE A 181 -3.93 -14.54 -5.08
CA ILE A 181 -3.28 -14.72 -6.37
C ILE A 181 -2.15 -15.73 -6.22
N ALA A 182 -2.22 -16.83 -6.96
CA ALA A 182 -1.17 -17.82 -7.01
C ALA A 182 -0.30 -17.66 -8.26
N VAL A 183 1.01 -17.89 -8.13
CA VAL A 183 1.95 -17.96 -9.24
C VAL A 183 2.65 -19.31 -9.26
N MET A 184 2.83 -19.86 -10.46
CA MET A 184 3.51 -21.13 -10.67
C MET A 184 4.44 -21.06 -11.87
N THR A 185 5.54 -21.80 -11.82
CA THR A 185 6.44 -21.99 -12.97
C THR A 185 6.35 -23.43 -13.45
N SER A 186 6.23 -23.64 -14.77
CA SER A 186 6.12 -24.97 -15.34
C SER A 186 6.81 -25.06 -16.69
N GLY A 187 7.42 -26.21 -16.98
CA GLY A 187 8.14 -26.48 -18.22
C GLY A 187 9.65 -26.58 -17.99
N GLY A 188 10.44 -26.35 -19.03
CA GLY A 188 11.88 -26.17 -18.89
C GLY A 188 12.19 -24.88 -18.12
N ASP A 189 13.31 -24.85 -17.42
CA ASP A 189 13.77 -23.64 -16.75
C ASP A 189 14.19 -22.59 -17.78
N ALA A 190 13.92 -21.33 -17.46
CA ALA A 190 14.31 -20.19 -18.28
C ALA A 190 14.85 -19.08 -17.37
N PRO A 191 16.04 -18.50 -17.66
CA PRO A 191 16.55 -17.37 -16.91
C PRO A 191 15.54 -16.22 -16.90
N GLY A 192 15.21 -15.72 -15.71
CA GLY A 192 14.20 -14.67 -15.52
C GLY A 192 12.85 -15.16 -14.96
N MET A 193 12.61 -16.47 -14.84
CA MET A 193 11.43 -16.99 -14.15
C MET A 193 11.34 -16.49 -12.70
N ASN A 194 12.45 -16.49 -11.96
CA ASN A 194 12.53 -15.90 -10.61
C ASN A 194 12.17 -14.40 -10.58
N ALA A 195 12.61 -13.63 -11.56
CA ALA A 195 12.27 -12.23 -11.69
C ALA A 195 10.77 -12.03 -11.93
N CYS A 196 10.15 -12.89 -12.75
CA CYS A 196 8.72 -12.92 -13.00
C CYS A 196 7.93 -13.23 -11.72
N VAL A 197 8.28 -14.31 -11.00
CA VAL A 197 7.63 -14.68 -9.73
C VAL A 197 7.74 -13.55 -8.71
N ARG A 198 8.93 -12.95 -8.58
CA ARG A 198 9.14 -11.79 -7.70
C ARG A 198 8.24 -10.61 -8.05
N ALA A 199 8.10 -10.29 -9.34
CA ALA A 199 7.25 -9.20 -9.80
C ALA A 199 5.78 -9.46 -9.45
N VAL A 200 5.29 -10.67 -9.69
CA VAL A 200 3.92 -11.08 -9.37
C VAL A 200 3.64 -11.00 -7.88
N VAL A 201 4.50 -11.58 -7.04
CA VAL A 201 4.33 -11.58 -5.57
C VAL A 201 4.27 -10.14 -5.03
N ARG A 202 5.24 -9.29 -5.42
CA ARG A 202 5.28 -7.90 -4.95
C ARG A 202 4.11 -7.06 -5.47
N ALA A 203 3.72 -7.26 -6.74
CA ALA A 203 2.60 -6.53 -7.32
C ALA A 203 1.27 -6.93 -6.66
N ALA A 204 1.06 -8.22 -6.36
CA ALA A 204 -0.11 -8.70 -5.65
C ALA A 204 -0.21 -8.07 -4.25
N ILE A 205 0.88 -8.11 -3.48
CA ILE A 205 0.93 -7.51 -2.13
C ILE A 205 0.69 -6.00 -2.19
N TYR A 206 1.30 -5.30 -3.15
CA TYR A 206 1.11 -3.85 -3.34
C TYR A 206 -0.36 -3.49 -3.67
N ARG A 207 -1.06 -4.36 -4.39
CA ARG A 207 -2.50 -4.20 -4.70
C ARG A 207 -3.42 -4.65 -3.56
N GLY A 208 -2.87 -5.01 -2.40
CA GLY A 208 -3.62 -5.47 -1.23
C GLY A 208 -4.14 -6.90 -1.33
N CYS A 209 -3.66 -7.70 -2.29
CA CYS A 209 -3.98 -9.11 -2.46
C CYS A 209 -3.00 -9.99 -1.68
N LYS A 210 -3.40 -11.22 -1.33
CA LYS A 210 -2.45 -12.23 -0.82
C LYS A 210 -1.78 -12.95 -1.97
N ALA A 211 -0.48 -13.16 -1.86
CA ALA A 211 0.31 -13.85 -2.87
C ALA A 211 0.62 -15.28 -2.44
N PHE A 212 0.46 -16.24 -3.34
CA PHE A 212 0.79 -17.64 -3.13
C PHE A 212 1.76 -18.11 -4.22
N ALA A 213 2.65 -19.03 -3.89
CA ALA A 213 3.49 -19.75 -4.84
C ALA A 213 3.09 -21.22 -4.86
N VAL A 214 2.92 -21.77 -6.06
CA VAL A 214 2.76 -23.22 -6.27
C VAL A 214 4.12 -23.79 -6.64
N TYR A 215 4.65 -24.63 -5.77
CA TYR A 215 5.94 -25.27 -5.95
C TYR A 215 5.83 -26.43 -6.95
N GLU A 216 6.90 -26.72 -7.70
CA GLU A 216 6.98 -27.82 -8.67
C GLU A 216 5.90 -27.76 -9.78
N GLY A 217 5.38 -26.57 -10.08
CA GLY A 217 4.43 -26.35 -11.17
C GLY A 217 3.13 -27.16 -11.03
N TYR A 218 2.72 -27.83 -12.11
CA TYR A 218 1.49 -28.64 -12.10
C TYR A 218 1.56 -29.83 -11.13
N GLU A 219 2.76 -30.36 -10.86
CA GLU A 219 2.90 -31.48 -9.93
C GLU A 219 2.51 -31.06 -8.51
N GLY A 220 2.99 -29.90 -8.04
CA GLY A 220 2.59 -29.39 -6.74
C GLY A 220 1.14 -28.92 -6.69
N LEU A 221 0.59 -28.47 -7.82
CA LEU A 221 -0.84 -28.17 -7.93
C LEU A 221 -1.71 -29.42 -7.68
N VAL A 222 -1.33 -30.56 -8.28
CA VAL A 222 -2.04 -31.83 -8.11
C VAL A 222 -1.81 -32.43 -6.73
N ARG A 223 -0.61 -32.30 -6.14
CA ARG A 223 -0.30 -32.83 -4.79
C ARG A 223 -0.95 -32.04 -3.66
N GLY A 224 -1.11 -30.72 -3.82
CA GLY A 224 -1.79 -29.85 -2.85
C GLY A 224 -1.01 -29.57 -1.56
N ALA A 225 -1.70 -28.86 -0.64
CA ALA A 225 -1.29 -28.50 0.72
C ALA A 225 0.13 -27.91 0.86
N ASP A 226 1.14 -28.77 1.05
CA ASP A 226 2.52 -28.35 1.31
C ASP A 226 3.18 -27.66 0.11
N TYR A 227 2.64 -27.83 -1.09
CA TYR A 227 3.16 -27.24 -2.31
C TYR A 227 2.57 -25.86 -2.63
N ILE A 228 1.49 -25.44 -1.96
CA ILE A 228 0.87 -24.13 -2.16
C ILE A 228 1.16 -23.28 -0.92
N LYS A 229 2.10 -22.35 -1.02
CA LYS A 229 2.54 -21.56 0.14
C LYS A 229 2.27 -20.08 -0.05
N GLU A 230 1.81 -19.42 1.02
CA GLU A 230 1.71 -17.96 1.07
C GLU A 230 3.11 -17.35 1.01
N MET A 231 3.26 -16.28 0.23
CA MET A 231 4.52 -15.60 -0.04
C MET A 231 4.50 -14.19 0.53
N ASP A 232 5.52 -13.87 1.31
CA ASP A 232 5.72 -12.52 1.84
C ASP A 232 6.55 -11.66 0.88
N TRP A 233 6.53 -10.35 1.11
CA TRP A 233 7.37 -9.38 0.39
C TRP A 233 8.86 -9.73 0.45
N GLN A 234 9.29 -10.31 1.58
CA GLN A 234 10.67 -10.70 1.84
C GLN A 234 11.04 -12.06 1.21
N SER A 235 10.07 -12.96 1.00
CA SER A 235 10.31 -14.30 0.45
C SER A 235 10.95 -14.27 -0.94
N VAL A 236 10.73 -13.19 -1.70
CA VAL A 236 11.27 -12.98 -3.07
C VAL A 236 12.42 -11.97 -3.12
N ARG A 237 13.15 -11.77 -2.01
CA ARG A 237 14.31 -10.88 -1.97
C ARG A 237 15.47 -11.51 -2.73
N GLY A 238 16.12 -10.74 -3.62
CA GLY A 238 17.32 -11.20 -4.35
C GLY A 238 17.03 -11.98 -5.64
N TRP A 239 15.78 -12.40 -5.86
CA TRP A 239 15.40 -13.27 -6.99
C TRP A 239 15.56 -12.65 -8.39
N LEU A 240 16.00 -11.39 -8.50
CA LEU A 240 16.35 -10.79 -9.80
C LEU A 240 17.66 -11.35 -10.36
N SER A 241 18.59 -11.74 -9.51
CA SER A 241 19.93 -12.23 -9.89
C SER A 241 20.07 -13.74 -9.80
N GLU A 242 18.98 -14.46 -9.50
CA GLU A 242 18.99 -15.91 -9.35
C GLU A 242 18.49 -16.58 -10.63
N GLY A 243 19.26 -17.53 -11.15
CA GLY A 243 18.89 -18.33 -12.32
C GLY A 243 17.80 -19.35 -12.03
N GLY A 244 17.20 -19.88 -13.09
CA GLY A 244 16.15 -20.90 -13.00
C GLY A 244 14.88 -20.40 -12.28
N THR A 245 14.29 -21.30 -11.48
CA THR A 245 13.10 -21.01 -10.66
C THR A 245 13.24 -21.60 -9.26
N ASN A 246 13.14 -20.75 -8.24
CA ASN A 246 13.23 -21.12 -6.82
C ASN A 246 11.97 -21.83 -6.31
N ILE A 247 10.85 -21.68 -7.03
CA ILE A 247 9.62 -22.43 -6.74
C ILE A 247 9.61 -23.78 -7.46
N GLY A 248 10.65 -24.12 -8.21
CA GLY A 248 10.77 -25.39 -8.91
C GLY A 248 9.87 -25.50 -10.14
N THR A 249 10.11 -26.53 -10.93
CA THR A 249 9.30 -26.85 -12.11
C THR A 249 9.37 -28.36 -12.35
N ALA A 250 8.22 -29.02 -12.31
CA ALA A 250 8.11 -30.44 -12.60
C ALA A 250 7.09 -30.69 -13.72
N ARG A 251 7.39 -31.70 -14.54
CA ARG A 251 6.45 -32.23 -15.52
C ARG A 251 5.46 -33.13 -14.77
N CYS A 252 4.17 -32.84 -14.88
CA CYS A 252 3.12 -33.64 -14.27
C CYS A 252 2.40 -34.46 -15.34
N ALA A 253 2.50 -35.79 -15.27
CA ALA A 253 1.76 -36.68 -16.15
C ALA A 253 0.26 -36.70 -15.78
N GLU A 254 -0.05 -36.65 -14.49
CA GLU A 254 -1.42 -36.72 -13.98
C GLU A 254 -2.28 -35.53 -14.43
N PHE A 255 -1.68 -34.34 -14.58
CA PHE A 255 -2.39 -33.14 -15.04
C PHE A 255 -2.81 -33.22 -16.53
N ARG A 256 -2.25 -34.16 -17.31
CA ARG A 256 -2.73 -34.45 -18.67
C ARG A 256 -4.07 -35.16 -18.65
N GLU A 257 -4.36 -35.88 -17.57
CA GLU A 257 -5.64 -36.54 -17.36
C GLU A 257 -6.62 -35.62 -16.64
N ARG A 258 -7.92 -35.77 -16.93
CA ARG A 258 -8.97 -34.97 -16.31
C ARG A 258 -9.04 -35.16 -14.79
N ALA A 259 -8.70 -36.36 -14.31
CA ALA A 259 -8.64 -36.66 -12.88
C ALA A 259 -7.60 -35.81 -12.13
N GLY A 260 -6.39 -35.62 -12.71
CA GLY A 260 -5.38 -34.75 -12.10
C GLY A 260 -5.79 -33.29 -12.13
N ARG A 261 -6.45 -32.84 -13.20
CA ARG A 261 -7.02 -31.47 -13.27
C ARG A 261 -8.10 -31.26 -12.20
N LEU A 262 -8.97 -32.24 -11.98
CA LEU A 262 -9.99 -32.18 -10.93
C LEU A 262 -9.36 -32.03 -9.53
N LEU A 263 -8.29 -32.79 -9.24
CA LEU A 263 -7.52 -32.65 -8.00
C LEU A 263 -6.87 -31.26 -7.88
N GLY A 264 -6.26 -30.76 -8.95
CA GLY A 264 -5.68 -29.41 -8.97
C GLY A 264 -6.72 -28.31 -8.71
N ALA A 265 -7.92 -28.43 -9.30
CA ALA A 265 -9.02 -27.49 -9.05
C ALA A 265 -9.48 -27.53 -7.58
N LYS A 266 -9.59 -28.73 -7.01
CA LYS A 266 -9.91 -28.90 -5.58
C LYS A 266 -8.89 -28.18 -4.69
N HIS A 267 -7.59 -28.43 -4.88
CA HIS A 267 -6.56 -27.83 -4.03
C HIS A 267 -6.46 -26.30 -4.17
N LEU A 268 -6.75 -25.75 -5.35
CA LEU A 268 -6.87 -24.29 -5.53
C LEU A 268 -8.01 -23.71 -4.69
N ILE A 269 -9.17 -24.36 -4.71
CA ILE A 269 -10.37 -23.93 -3.98
C ILE A 269 -10.17 -24.08 -2.47
N GLU A 270 -9.58 -25.19 -2.02
CA GLU A 270 -9.27 -25.42 -0.60
C GLU A 270 -8.25 -24.41 -0.06
N SER A 271 -7.27 -24.02 -0.89
CA SER A 271 -6.31 -22.96 -0.56
C SER A 271 -6.92 -21.55 -0.67
N GLY A 272 -8.17 -21.44 -1.14
CA GLY A 272 -8.88 -20.18 -1.33
C GLY A 272 -8.29 -19.30 -2.42
N ILE A 273 -7.66 -19.86 -3.45
CA ILE A 273 -7.02 -19.11 -4.54
C ILE A 273 -8.08 -18.66 -5.56
N ASP A 274 -8.11 -17.35 -5.84
CA ASP A 274 -9.08 -16.73 -6.75
C ASP A 274 -8.52 -16.48 -8.16
N ALA A 275 -7.18 -16.46 -8.30
CA ALA A 275 -6.49 -16.25 -9.56
C ALA A 275 -5.19 -17.05 -9.66
N LEU A 276 -4.88 -17.56 -10.86
CA LEU A 276 -3.68 -18.34 -11.16
C LEU A 276 -2.86 -17.66 -12.26
N ILE A 277 -1.57 -17.47 -12.01
CA ILE A 277 -0.60 -16.95 -12.98
C ILE A 277 0.38 -18.06 -13.31
N VAL A 278 0.39 -18.50 -14.57
CA VAL A 278 1.24 -19.59 -15.06
C VAL A 278 2.39 -19.00 -15.87
N CYS A 279 3.62 -19.19 -15.40
CA CYS A 279 4.84 -18.86 -16.13
C CYS A 279 5.46 -20.12 -16.74
N GLY A 280 5.51 -20.20 -18.06
CA GLY A 280 6.05 -21.39 -18.73
C GLY A 280 6.07 -21.30 -20.24
N GLY A 281 6.50 -22.39 -20.88
CA GLY A 281 6.51 -22.52 -22.34
C GLY A 281 5.16 -22.93 -22.92
N ASP A 282 5.15 -23.19 -24.23
CA ASP A 282 3.94 -23.52 -25.02
C ASP A 282 3.08 -24.64 -24.38
N GLY A 283 3.68 -25.80 -24.06
CA GLY A 283 2.96 -26.91 -23.46
C GLY A 283 2.35 -26.58 -22.09
N SER A 284 3.03 -25.75 -21.29
CA SER A 284 2.54 -25.33 -19.97
C SER A 284 1.33 -24.41 -20.11
N LEU A 285 1.36 -23.49 -21.08
CA LEU A 285 0.27 -22.54 -21.34
C LEU A 285 -0.92 -23.21 -22.04
N THR A 286 -0.67 -24.19 -22.90
CA THR A 286 -1.73 -25.04 -23.49
C THR A 286 -2.48 -25.82 -22.40
N GLY A 287 -1.75 -26.39 -21.43
CA GLY A 287 -2.37 -27.02 -20.27
C GLY A 287 -3.20 -26.05 -19.42
N ALA A 288 -2.75 -24.80 -19.30
CA ALA A 288 -3.44 -23.75 -18.57
C ALA A 288 -4.76 -23.35 -19.25
N ASP A 289 -4.77 -23.22 -20.58
CA ASP A 289 -5.98 -22.89 -21.34
C ASP A 289 -7.00 -24.03 -21.31
N LEU A 290 -6.55 -25.29 -21.44
CA LEU A 290 -7.42 -26.46 -21.27
C LEU A 290 -8.04 -26.49 -19.87
N PHE A 291 -7.25 -26.23 -18.84
CA PHE A 291 -7.72 -26.18 -17.46
C PHE A 291 -8.79 -25.09 -17.24
N ARG A 292 -8.60 -23.91 -17.84
CA ARG A 292 -9.60 -22.83 -17.86
C ARG A 292 -10.88 -23.24 -18.58
N ALA A 293 -10.77 -23.90 -19.74
CA ALA A 293 -11.93 -24.32 -20.53
C ALA A 293 -12.76 -25.38 -19.79
N GLU A 294 -12.11 -26.31 -19.09
CA GLU A 294 -12.78 -27.37 -18.33
C GLU A 294 -13.28 -26.92 -16.94
N TRP A 295 -12.83 -25.75 -16.45
CA TRP A 295 -13.10 -25.27 -15.09
C TRP A 295 -14.57 -25.35 -14.65
N PRO A 296 -15.58 -24.89 -15.43
CA PRO A 296 -16.98 -24.96 -15.01
C PRO A 296 -17.44 -26.41 -14.77
N SER A 297 -16.99 -27.33 -15.64
CA SER A 297 -17.32 -28.75 -15.52
C SER A 297 -16.65 -29.39 -14.32
N LEU A 298 -15.43 -28.97 -13.96
CA LEU A 298 -14.69 -29.52 -12.82
C LEU A 298 -15.33 -29.09 -11.50
N ILE A 299 -15.72 -27.82 -11.35
CA ILE A 299 -16.36 -27.34 -10.12
C ILE A 299 -17.72 -28.00 -9.91
N ASP A 300 -18.53 -28.14 -10.97
CA ASP A 300 -19.84 -28.81 -10.85
C ASP A 300 -19.70 -30.28 -10.43
N GLU A 301 -18.62 -30.96 -10.85
CA GLU A 301 -18.30 -32.32 -10.43
C GLU A 301 -17.82 -32.38 -8.97
N LEU A 302 -17.00 -31.41 -8.54
CA LEU A 302 -16.56 -31.28 -7.15
C LEU A 302 -17.74 -31.01 -6.20
N LEU A 303 -18.73 -30.21 -6.63
CA LEU A 303 -19.95 -29.97 -5.86
C LEU A 303 -20.82 -31.23 -5.78
N LYS A 304 -20.98 -31.98 -6.88
CA LYS A 304 -21.74 -33.24 -6.89
C LYS A 304 -21.11 -34.34 -6.04
N THR A 305 -19.79 -34.31 -5.89
CA THR A 305 -19.04 -35.28 -5.09
C THR A 305 -18.85 -34.84 -3.63
N ASP A 306 -19.52 -33.75 -3.22
CA ASP A 306 -19.44 -33.16 -1.88
C ASP A 306 -18.00 -32.83 -1.42
N GLN A 307 -17.09 -32.57 -2.36
CA GLN A 307 -15.70 -32.21 -2.05
C GLN A 307 -15.49 -30.71 -1.81
N ILE A 308 -16.44 -29.87 -2.23
CA ILE A 308 -16.44 -28.43 -2.00
C ILE A 308 -17.81 -27.99 -1.47
N THR A 309 -17.83 -26.91 -0.69
CA THR A 309 -19.09 -26.33 -0.20
C THR A 309 -19.75 -25.48 -1.29
N LYS A 310 -21.06 -25.24 -1.14
CA LYS A 310 -21.80 -24.35 -2.06
C LYS A 310 -21.25 -22.91 -2.06
N GLU A 311 -20.78 -22.44 -0.90
CA GLU A 311 -20.13 -21.12 -0.78
C GLU A 311 -18.82 -21.05 -1.56
N GLN A 312 -18.01 -22.12 -1.54
CA GLN A 312 -16.78 -22.22 -2.32
C GLN A 312 -17.06 -22.31 -3.81
N HIS A 313 -18.10 -23.05 -4.22
CA HIS A 313 -18.55 -23.09 -5.62
C HIS A 313 -18.93 -21.69 -6.12
N ASP A 314 -19.75 -20.96 -5.37
CA ASP A 314 -20.21 -19.62 -5.76
C ASP A 314 -19.05 -18.61 -5.81
N ARG A 315 -18.08 -18.70 -4.88
CA ARG A 315 -16.89 -17.82 -4.86
C ARG A 315 -15.94 -18.10 -6.03
N HIS A 316 -15.64 -19.37 -6.30
CA HIS A 316 -14.62 -19.79 -7.27
C HIS A 316 -15.20 -20.19 -8.64
N LYS A 317 -16.46 -19.83 -8.91
CA LYS A 317 -17.20 -20.17 -10.14
C LYS A 317 -16.43 -19.90 -11.44
N HIS A 318 -15.59 -18.86 -11.46
CA HIS A 318 -14.77 -18.51 -12.61
C HIS A 318 -13.29 -18.54 -12.25
N LEU A 319 -12.48 -19.19 -13.10
CA LEU A 319 -11.03 -19.17 -12.98
C LEU A 319 -10.48 -17.92 -13.65
N ASN A 320 -9.85 -17.05 -12.85
CA ASN A 320 -9.03 -15.98 -13.39
C ASN A 320 -7.64 -16.54 -13.67
N ILE A 321 -7.28 -16.70 -14.94
CA ILE A 321 -5.96 -17.22 -15.32
C ILE A 321 -5.20 -16.21 -16.20
N CYS A 322 -3.90 -16.11 -15.98
CA CYS A 322 -2.99 -15.32 -16.81
C CYS A 322 -1.75 -16.14 -17.15
N GLY A 323 -1.30 -16.07 -18.40
CA GLY A 323 -0.11 -16.75 -18.87
C GLY A 323 1.03 -15.76 -19.12
N THR A 324 2.23 -16.10 -18.65
CA THR A 324 3.48 -15.41 -19.02
C THR A 324 4.43 -16.40 -19.67
N VAL A 325 5.02 -16.04 -20.80
CA VAL A 325 5.86 -16.98 -21.56
C VAL A 325 7.27 -17.03 -20.99
N GLY A 326 7.60 -18.13 -20.32
CA GLY A 326 8.95 -18.47 -19.85
C GLY A 326 9.52 -19.62 -20.68
N SER A 327 10.31 -19.28 -21.71
CA SER A 327 10.90 -20.23 -22.66
C SER A 327 12.20 -19.64 -23.21
N ILE A 328 13.23 -20.46 -23.37
CA ILE A 328 14.46 -20.06 -24.07
C ILE A 328 14.30 -20.13 -25.60
N ASP A 329 13.32 -20.89 -26.08
CA ASP A 329 13.19 -21.26 -27.49
C ASP A 329 12.64 -20.11 -28.36
N ASN A 330 12.02 -19.09 -27.75
CA ASN A 330 11.29 -18.01 -28.43
C ASN A 330 10.26 -18.52 -29.46
N ASP A 331 9.48 -19.51 -29.05
CA ASP A 331 8.57 -20.30 -29.89
C ASP A 331 7.09 -19.89 -29.78
N MET A 332 6.78 -18.83 -29.03
CA MET A 332 5.41 -18.32 -28.89
C MET A 332 5.09 -17.24 -29.94
N SER A 333 4.24 -17.60 -30.90
CA SER A 333 3.89 -16.75 -32.05
C SER A 333 3.32 -15.36 -31.73
N SER A 334 2.68 -15.19 -30.57
CA SER A 334 2.00 -13.95 -30.19
C SER A 334 2.90 -12.92 -29.48
N THR A 335 4.18 -13.23 -29.24
CA THR A 335 5.13 -12.34 -28.57
C THR A 335 6.44 -12.28 -29.35
N ASP A 336 7.04 -11.10 -29.45
CA ASP A 336 8.33 -10.94 -30.15
C ASP A 336 9.49 -11.62 -29.39
N SER A 337 9.37 -11.66 -28.06
CA SER A 337 10.37 -12.24 -27.17
C SER A 337 9.73 -12.99 -26.01
N THR A 338 10.31 -14.12 -25.64
CA THR A 338 9.96 -14.90 -24.45
C THR A 338 10.98 -14.70 -23.33
N ILE A 339 10.53 -14.80 -22.07
CA ILE A 339 11.41 -14.65 -20.91
C ILE A 339 12.43 -15.79 -20.93
N GLY A 340 13.72 -15.42 -21.02
CA GLY A 340 14.86 -16.34 -21.05
C GLY A 340 15.51 -16.51 -22.43
N ALA A 341 14.85 -16.12 -23.53
CA ALA A 341 15.40 -16.26 -24.88
C ALA A 341 16.72 -15.51 -25.06
N TYR A 342 16.76 -14.22 -24.72
CA TYR A 342 17.99 -13.43 -24.83
C TYR A 342 19.09 -13.87 -23.86
N SER A 343 18.73 -14.31 -22.66
CA SER A 343 19.72 -14.87 -21.73
C SER A 343 20.34 -16.16 -22.28
N SER A 344 19.56 -17.01 -22.93
CA SER A 344 20.08 -18.19 -23.62
C SER A 344 20.97 -17.81 -24.82
N LEU A 345 20.55 -16.84 -25.63
CA LEU A 345 21.34 -16.32 -26.75
C LEU A 345 22.70 -15.76 -26.28
N ASP A 346 22.71 -15.01 -25.19
CA ASP A 346 23.93 -14.47 -24.59
C ASP A 346 24.91 -15.57 -24.17
N ARG A 347 24.41 -16.67 -23.58
CA ARG A 347 25.25 -17.86 -23.26
C ARG A 347 25.81 -18.54 -24.51
N ILE A 348 25.04 -18.59 -25.60
CA ILE A 348 25.51 -19.14 -26.87
C ILE A 348 26.64 -18.25 -27.43
N CYS A 349 26.44 -16.94 -27.49
CA CYS A 349 27.42 -15.99 -27.99
C CYS A 349 28.71 -16.05 -27.17
N GLU A 350 28.61 -16.05 -25.84
CA GLU A 350 29.76 -16.18 -24.94
C GLU A 350 30.58 -17.46 -25.22
N ALA A 351 29.91 -18.59 -25.45
CA ALA A 351 30.60 -19.84 -25.79
C ALA A 351 31.29 -19.78 -27.17
N VAL A 352 30.65 -19.17 -28.16
CA VAL A 352 31.21 -19.00 -29.50
C VAL A 352 32.42 -18.06 -29.47
N ASP A 353 32.34 -16.95 -28.73
CA ASP A 353 33.43 -15.99 -28.57
C ASP A 353 34.71 -16.65 -28.01
N TYR A 354 34.55 -17.58 -27.07
CA TYR A 354 35.67 -18.37 -26.55
C TYR A 354 36.28 -19.30 -27.61
N ILE A 355 35.46 -19.88 -28.49
CA ILE A 355 35.92 -20.76 -29.56
C ILE A 355 36.64 -19.94 -30.63
N ASP A 356 36.06 -18.81 -31.04
CA ASP A 356 36.55 -17.97 -32.15
C ASP A 356 37.97 -17.43 -31.89
N ALA A 357 38.25 -17.05 -30.64
CA ALA A 357 39.58 -16.60 -30.21
C ALA A 357 40.70 -17.62 -30.54
N THR A 358 40.39 -18.91 -30.59
CA THR A 358 41.35 -19.98 -30.94
C THR A 358 41.19 -20.49 -32.36
N ALA A 359 39.99 -20.42 -32.92
CA ALA A 359 39.67 -20.93 -34.25
C ALA A 359 40.42 -20.17 -35.35
N ASN A 360 40.57 -18.85 -35.22
CA ASN A 360 41.22 -18.02 -36.23
C ASN A 360 42.73 -18.34 -36.39
N SER A 361 43.36 -18.95 -35.38
CA SER A 361 44.81 -19.26 -35.42
C SER A 361 45.16 -20.51 -36.23
N HIS A 362 44.19 -21.41 -36.45
CA HIS A 362 44.41 -22.65 -37.17
C HIS A 362 43.19 -22.89 -38.04
N SER A 363 43.34 -22.90 -39.37
CA SER A 363 42.26 -23.14 -40.35
C SER A 363 41.42 -24.38 -40.03
N ARG A 364 40.42 -24.22 -39.17
CA ARG A 364 39.59 -25.27 -38.57
C ARG A 364 38.13 -24.88 -38.76
N ALA A 365 37.28 -25.89 -38.85
CA ALA A 365 35.83 -25.73 -38.79
C ALA A 365 35.35 -26.20 -37.41
N PHE A 366 34.40 -25.45 -36.84
CA PHE A 366 33.73 -25.81 -35.60
C PHE A 366 32.23 -25.94 -35.87
N VAL A 367 31.61 -26.95 -35.25
CA VAL A 367 30.16 -27.16 -35.29
C VAL A 367 29.64 -26.93 -33.89
N ILE A 368 28.72 -25.99 -33.75
CA ILE A 368 28.15 -25.58 -32.46
C ILE A 368 26.70 -26.03 -32.41
N GLU A 369 26.41 -26.99 -31.53
CA GLU A 369 25.04 -27.45 -31.28
C GLU A 369 24.35 -26.50 -30.30
N VAL A 370 23.24 -25.91 -30.72
CA VAL A 370 22.44 -24.98 -29.90
C VAL A 370 21.09 -25.58 -29.53
N MET A 371 20.58 -25.20 -28.36
CA MET A 371 19.20 -25.51 -27.96
C MET A 371 18.19 -24.67 -28.78
N GLY A 372 16.90 -25.00 -28.69
CA GLY A 372 15.83 -24.31 -29.44
C GLY A 372 14.63 -25.18 -29.79
N ARG A 373 14.76 -26.51 -29.63
CA ARG A 373 13.72 -27.54 -29.86
C ARG A 373 12.95 -27.35 -31.18
N HIS A 374 11.83 -26.62 -31.15
CA HIS A 374 10.91 -26.44 -32.26
C HIS A 374 11.05 -25.08 -32.96
N CYS A 375 11.97 -24.23 -32.52
CA CYS A 375 12.20 -22.91 -33.08
C CYS A 375 13.69 -22.69 -33.38
N GLY A 376 13.99 -22.24 -34.60
CA GLY A 376 15.35 -21.90 -35.04
C GLY A 376 15.81 -20.51 -34.61
N TRP A 377 15.04 -19.78 -33.79
CA TRP A 377 15.34 -18.40 -33.43
C TRP A 377 16.70 -18.25 -32.75
N LEU A 378 17.04 -19.14 -31.80
CA LEU A 378 18.35 -19.14 -31.14
C LEU A 378 19.49 -19.35 -32.12
N ALA A 379 19.39 -20.34 -33.02
CA ALA A 379 20.40 -20.62 -34.02
C ALA A 379 20.57 -19.46 -35.01
N LEU A 380 19.46 -18.90 -35.48
CA LEU A 380 19.44 -17.76 -36.40
C LEU A 380 20.09 -16.52 -35.76
N MET A 381 19.68 -16.17 -34.55
CA MET A 381 20.21 -14.98 -33.86
C MET A 381 21.67 -15.16 -33.47
N ALA A 382 22.06 -16.37 -33.03
CA ALA A 382 23.46 -16.67 -32.75
C ALA A 382 24.31 -16.56 -34.03
N GLY A 383 23.86 -17.15 -35.14
CA GLY A 383 24.58 -17.06 -36.42
C GLY A 383 24.76 -15.63 -36.91
N ILE A 384 23.76 -14.76 -36.73
CA ILE A 384 23.89 -13.33 -37.03
C ILE A 384 24.87 -12.65 -36.07
N ALA A 385 24.76 -12.90 -34.77
CA ALA A 385 25.58 -12.25 -33.75
C ALA A 385 27.06 -12.62 -33.85
N THR A 386 27.37 -13.88 -34.22
CA THR A 386 28.73 -14.42 -34.30
C THR A 386 29.26 -14.52 -35.72
N ALA A 387 28.54 -13.96 -36.71
CA ALA A 387 28.88 -14.02 -38.13
C ALA A 387 29.18 -15.46 -38.65
N ALA A 388 28.33 -16.42 -38.31
CA ALA A 388 28.50 -17.81 -38.70
C ALA A 388 28.45 -18.00 -40.23
N ASP A 389 29.31 -18.87 -40.75
CA ASP A 389 29.33 -19.21 -42.19
C ASP A 389 28.03 -19.90 -42.64
N TYR A 390 27.40 -20.70 -41.77
CA TYR A 390 26.18 -21.44 -42.04
C TYR A 390 25.39 -21.72 -40.75
N ILE A 391 24.07 -21.84 -40.84
CA ILE A 391 23.15 -22.19 -39.74
C ILE A 391 22.20 -23.33 -40.09
#